data_AF-A0A2K6D188-F1
#
_entry.id   AF-A0A2K6D188-F1
#
_cell.length_a   1.000
_cell.length_b   1.000
_cell.length_c   1.000
_cell.angle_alpha   90.00
_cell.angle_beta   90.00
_cell.angle_gamma   90.00
#
_symmetry.space_group_name_H-M   'P 1'
#
loop_
_entity.id
_entity.type
_entity.pdbx_description
1 polymer ?
#
loop_
_entity_poly.entity_id
_entity_poly.type
_entity_poly.pdbx_seq_one_letter_code
_entity_poly.pdbx_strand_id
1 'polypeptide(L)'
;MTRSLFKGNFWSADILSTVGYDSIIQHLNNGRKNCKEFEEFLKERAAVEERYGKDLLSLSRKKPCGQFETNTLKRALEVFKQQVDNVAQCHIQLAQSLREEARKMEEFREKQKLQRKKTELVMDAVHKQKSLQFKKTMDAKKNYEQKCRDKDEAEQAVSRSANLVNPKQQEKLFVKLATSKTAVEDSDKAYMLHISTLDKVREEWQSEHIKACEAFEAQECERINFFRNALWLHVNQLSQQCVTSDEMYEQVRKSLEMCSIQKDIEYFVNQRKTGQIPPAPIMYENFYSPQKNAVPPGKATGPNLARRGPLPIPKTSPDDPDYSLVDDYSLLYQ
;
A
#
# COMPACT_ATOMS: atom_id res chain seq x y z
N MET A 1 -0.95 9.03 -28.59
CA MET A 1 0.27 9.16 -27.76
C MET A 1 0.37 10.59 -27.29
N THR A 2 0.17 10.84 -26.01
CA THR A 2 0.50 12.13 -25.40
C THR A 2 2.00 12.35 -25.55
N ARG A 3 2.41 13.49 -26.09
CA ARG A 3 3.81 13.85 -26.32
C ARG A 3 4.57 13.84 -24.97
N SER A 4 5.72 13.18 -24.90
CA SER A 4 6.57 13.21 -23.69
C SER A 4 6.92 14.66 -23.33
N LEU A 5 6.55 15.06 -22.12
CA LEU A 5 6.73 16.40 -21.57
C LEU A 5 8.14 16.58 -20.99
N PHE A 6 8.76 15.53 -20.46
CA PHE A 6 10.06 15.66 -19.81
C PHE A 6 11.13 16.11 -20.83
N LYS A 7 11.15 15.49 -22.01
CA LYS A 7 12.10 15.87 -23.08
C LYS A 7 11.86 17.26 -23.65
N GLY A 8 10.71 17.88 -23.38
CA GLY A 8 10.39 19.23 -23.85
C GLY A 8 10.75 20.34 -22.87
N ASN A 9 10.95 20.03 -21.59
CA ASN A 9 10.93 21.03 -20.52
C ASN A 9 12.12 20.97 -19.55
N PHE A 10 12.93 19.90 -19.55
CA PHE A 10 14.06 19.74 -18.63
C PHE A 10 15.40 19.95 -19.34
N TRP A 11 15.57 21.13 -19.94
CA TRP A 11 16.79 21.59 -20.59
C TRP A 11 17.45 22.75 -19.82
N SER A 12 18.73 22.99 -20.08
CA SER A 12 19.45 24.19 -19.67
C SER A 12 20.27 24.72 -20.83
N ALA A 13 20.42 26.04 -20.91
CA ALA A 13 21.25 26.70 -21.93
C ALA A 13 22.76 26.50 -21.64
N ASP A 14 23.13 26.27 -20.38
CA ASP A 14 24.50 25.93 -20.01
C ASP A 14 24.80 24.47 -20.37
N ILE A 15 25.78 24.26 -21.25
CA ILE A 15 26.21 22.94 -21.70
C ILE A 15 26.70 22.05 -20.54
N LEU A 16 27.19 22.62 -19.44
CA LEU A 16 27.65 21.85 -18.28
C LEU A 16 26.56 21.57 -17.26
N SER A 17 25.43 22.28 -17.33
CA SER A 17 24.34 22.16 -16.38
C SER A 17 23.62 20.80 -16.49
N THR A 18 23.34 20.20 -15.34
CA THR A 18 22.55 18.96 -15.18
C THR A 18 21.22 19.20 -14.47
N VAL A 19 20.87 20.44 -14.14
CA VAL A 19 19.72 20.80 -13.29
C VAL A 19 18.39 20.14 -13.70
N GLY A 20 18.12 20.03 -15.01
CA GLY A 20 16.91 19.38 -15.51
C GLY A 20 16.89 17.87 -15.23
N TYR A 21 18.02 17.20 -15.47
CA TYR A 21 18.20 15.79 -15.12
C TYR A 21 18.09 15.57 -13.61
N ASP A 22 18.79 16.39 -12.81
CA ASP A 22 18.80 16.28 -11.35
C ASP A 22 17.40 16.46 -10.75
N SER A 23 16.62 17.40 -11.31
CA SER A 23 15.22 17.64 -10.91
C SER A 23 14.34 16.42 -11.16
N ILE A 24 14.48 15.76 -12.32
CA ILE A 24 13.74 14.52 -12.64
C ILE A 24 14.15 13.40 -11.67
N ILE A 25 15.45 13.20 -11.45
CA ILE A 25 15.94 12.15 -10.54
C ILE A 25 15.43 12.38 -9.12
N GLN A 26 15.44 13.62 -8.63
CA GLN A 26 14.87 13.97 -7.34
C GLN A 26 13.38 13.63 -7.27
N HIS A 27 12.60 13.97 -8.30
CA HIS A 27 11.18 13.66 -8.38
C HIS A 27 10.92 12.14 -8.33
N LEU A 28 11.64 11.34 -9.12
CA LEU A 28 11.51 9.89 -9.11
C LEU A 28 11.92 9.25 -7.77
N ASN A 29 12.96 9.80 -7.13
CA ASN A 29 13.37 9.34 -5.80
C ASN A 29 12.32 9.65 -4.73
N ASN A 30 11.66 10.80 -4.81
CA ASN A 30 10.53 11.13 -3.95
C ASN A 30 9.35 10.19 -4.22
N GLY A 31 9.01 9.93 -5.48
CA GLY A 31 8.00 8.93 -5.85
C GLY A 31 8.28 7.56 -5.25
N ARG A 32 9.55 7.13 -5.24
CA ARG A 32 10.00 5.88 -4.59
C ARG A 32 9.78 5.89 -3.07
N LYS A 33 10.06 7.02 -2.40
CA LYS A 33 9.82 7.16 -0.95
C LYS A 33 8.34 7.06 -0.63
N ASN A 34 7.47 7.71 -1.41
CA ASN A 34 6.02 7.63 -1.22
C ASN A 34 5.51 6.18 -1.37
N CYS A 35 6.05 5.39 -2.30
CA CYS A 35 5.73 3.95 -2.41
C CYS A 35 6.15 3.17 -1.16
N LYS A 36 7.27 3.54 -0.51
CA LYS A 36 7.71 2.89 0.73
C LYS A 36 6.82 3.27 1.91
N GLU A 37 6.46 4.54 2.04
CA GLU A 37 5.53 5.01 3.07
C GLU A 37 4.17 4.31 2.96
N PHE A 38 3.65 4.15 1.75
CA PHE A 38 2.39 3.43 1.54
C PHE A 38 2.49 1.92 1.83
N GLU A 39 3.60 1.28 1.46
CA GLU A 39 3.87 -0.11 1.84
C GLU A 39 3.84 -0.28 3.37
N GLU A 40 4.53 0.60 4.10
CA GLU A 40 4.59 0.57 5.56
C GLU A 40 3.21 0.80 6.18
N PHE A 41 2.45 1.77 5.65
CA PHE A 41 1.07 2.01 6.06
C PHE A 41 0.19 0.77 5.90
N LEU A 42 0.27 0.06 4.77
CA LEU A 42 -0.50 -1.18 4.56
C LEU A 42 -0.09 -2.28 5.55
N LYS A 43 1.19 -2.39 5.90
CA LYS A 43 1.69 -3.35 6.90
C LYS A 43 1.14 -3.03 8.29
N GLU A 44 1.13 -1.76 8.70
CA GLU A 44 0.55 -1.32 9.96
C GLU A 44 -0.96 -1.55 10.00
N ARG A 45 -1.68 -1.20 8.92
CA ARG A 45 -3.12 -1.47 8.81
C ARG A 45 -3.42 -2.96 8.91
N ALA A 46 -2.63 -3.81 8.26
CA ALA A 46 -2.77 -5.26 8.37
C ALA A 46 -2.56 -5.78 9.80
N ALA A 47 -1.67 -5.17 10.58
CA ALA A 47 -1.46 -5.55 11.98
C ALA A 47 -2.67 -5.16 12.85
N VAL A 48 -3.30 -4.01 12.58
CA VAL A 48 -4.53 -3.58 13.26
C VAL A 48 -5.68 -4.53 12.97
N GLU A 49 -5.92 -4.83 11.69
CA GLU A 49 -6.99 -5.75 11.26
C GLU A 49 -6.80 -7.16 11.83
N GLU A 50 -5.56 -7.68 11.81
CA GLU A 50 -5.26 -9.00 12.37
C GLU A 50 -5.52 -9.06 13.88
N ARG A 51 -5.13 -8.03 14.62
CA ARG A 51 -5.39 -7.96 16.07
C ARG A 51 -6.89 -7.96 16.34
N TYR A 52 -7.64 -7.11 15.65
CA TYR A 52 -9.09 -7.03 15.79
C TYR A 52 -9.78 -8.38 15.51
N GLY A 53 -9.43 -9.02 14.39
CA GLY A 53 -9.95 -10.34 14.06
C GLY A 53 -9.58 -11.41 15.11
N LYS A 54 -8.34 -11.42 15.62
CA LYS A 54 -7.93 -12.37 16.68
C LYS A 54 -8.69 -12.15 17.99
N ASP A 55 -8.94 -10.90 18.37
CA ASP A 55 -9.69 -10.58 19.58
C ASP A 55 -11.15 -11.00 19.47
N LEU A 56 -11.78 -10.77 18.31
CA LEU A 56 -13.14 -11.27 18.02
C LEU A 56 -13.20 -12.79 18.04
N LEU A 57 -12.21 -13.48 17.47
CA LEU A 57 -12.14 -14.95 17.48
C LEU A 57 -11.99 -15.50 18.91
N SER A 58 -11.22 -14.81 19.74
CA SER A 58 -11.07 -15.12 21.16
C SER A 58 -12.39 -14.92 21.91
N LEU A 59 -13.11 -13.83 21.60
CA LEU A 59 -14.43 -13.53 22.16
C LEU A 59 -15.47 -14.59 21.79
N SER A 60 -15.61 -14.93 20.50
CA SER A 60 -16.59 -15.93 20.03
C SER A 60 -16.32 -17.31 20.63
N ARG A 61 -15.05 -17.74 20.72
CA ARG A 61 -14.72 -19.12 21.12
C ARG A 61 -14.56 -19.32 22.62
N LYS A 62 -13.95 -18.36 23.32
CA LYS A 62 -13.53 -18.55 24.73
C LYS A 62 -14.50 -17.98 25.75
N LYS A 63 -15.34 -17.01 25.35
CA LYS A 63 -16.27 -16.37 26.30
C LYS A 63 -17.65 -17.04 26.23
N PRO A 64 -18.27 -17.32 27.39
CA PRO A 64 -19.66 -17.76 27.41
C PRO A 64 -20.57 -16.61 26.97
N CYS A 65 -21.58 -16.94 26.18
CA CYS A 65 -22.68 -16.05 25.80
C CYS A 65 -23.90 -16.95 25.65
N GLY A 66 -24.86 -16.83 26.57
CA GLY A 66 -26.05 -17.68 26.59
C GLY A 66 -25.83 -19.13 27.02
N GLN A 67 -24.80 -19.45 27.81
CA GLN A 67 -24.45 -20.84 28.13
C GLN A 67 -25.58 -21.64 28.81
N PHE A 68 -26.42 -20.96 29.59
CA PHE A 68 -27.55 -21.56 30.32
C PHE A 68 -28.89 -21.36 29.62
N GLU A 69 -28.92 -20.60 28.52
CA GLU A 69 -30.13 -20.43 27.74
C GLU A 69 -30.56 -21.76 27.12
N THR A 70 -31.84 -21.88 26.79
CA THR A 70 -32.42 -23.13 26.29
C THR A 70 -33.18 -22.92 24.98
N ASN A 71 -33.45 -24.03 24.29
CA ASN A 71 -34.29 -24.12 23.10
C ASN A 71 -34.08 -23.03 22.01
N THR A 72 -35.05 -22.17 21.72
CA THR A 72 -35.02 -21.25 20.57
C THR A 72 -34.07 -20.08 20.80
N LEU A 73 -34.06 -19.46 21.98
CA LEU A 73 -33.11 -18.40 22.32
C LEU A 73 -31.66 -18.89 22.32
N LYS A 74 -31.41 -20.10 22.84
CA LYS A 74 -30.07 -20.71 22.78
C LYS A 74 -29.57 -20.83 21.34
N ARG A 75 -30.41 -21.31 20.42
CA ARG A 75 -30.06 -21.45 19.00
C ARG A 75 -29.71 -20.10 18.37
N ALA A 76 -30.48 -19.05 18.66
CA ALA A 76 -30.17 -17.71 18.16
C ALA A 76 -28.83 -17.17 18.68
N LEU A 77 -28.50 -17.42 19.95
CA LEU A 77 -27.20 -17.06 20.51
C LEU A 77 -26.04 -17.86 19.91
N GLU A 78 -26.27 -19.14 19.57
CA GLU A 78 -25.27 -19.95 18.84
C GLU A 78 -25.01 -19.38 17.43
N VAL A 79 -26.06 -18.98 16.69
CA VAL A 79 -25.92 -18.31 15.39
C VAL A 79 -25.17 -16.98 15.54
N PHE A 80 -25.53 -16.16 16.53
CA PHE A 80 -24.82 -14.90 16.82
C PHE A 80 -23.32 -15.14 17.03
N LYS A 81 -22.95 -16.07 17.91
CA LYS A 81 -21.54 -16.41 18.16
C LYS A 81 -20.82 -16.90 16.89
N GLN A 82 -21.51 -17.69 16.06
CA GLN A 82 -20.97 -18.16 14.79
C GLN A 82 -20.71 -17.00 13.83
N GLN A 83 -21.62 -16.03 13.72
CA GLN A 83 -21.40 -14.87 12.84
C GLN A 83 -20.30 -13.95 13.35
N VAL A 84 -20.14 -13.79 14.67
CA VAL A 84 -18.96 -13.10 15.24
C VAL A 84 -17.66 -13.81 14.88
N ASP A 85 -17.64 -15.15 14.89
CA ASP A 85 -16.49 -15.95 14.43
C ASP A 85 -16.19 -15.72 12.94
N ASN A 86 -17.23 -15.68 12.11
CA ASN A 86 -17.07 -15.44 10.67
C ASN A 86 -16.53 -14.03 10.37
N VAL A 87 -17.07 -13.01 11.03
CA VAL A 87 -16.55 -11.62 10.93
C VAL A 87 -15.08 -11.57 11.35
N ALA A 88 -14.72 -12.24 12.46
CA ALA A 88 -13.34 -12.35 12.92
C ALA A 88 -12.40 -12.91 11.85
N GLN A 89 -12.83 -13.97 11.16
CA GLN A 89 -12.06 -14.58 10.07
C GLN A 89 -11.93 -13.64 8.87
N CYS A 90 -12.97 -12.89 8.50
CA CYS A 90 -12.90 -11.90 7.42
C CYS A 90 -11.85 -10.81 7.69
N HIS A 91 -11.74 -10.31 8.93
CA HIS A 91 -10.70 -9.33 9.30
C HIS A 91 -9.29 -9.92 9.22
N ILE A 92 -9.10 -11.18 9.66
CA ILE A 92 -7.81 -11.88 9.53
C ILE A 92 -7.45 -12.06 8.04
N GLN A 93 -8.41 -12.42 7.20
CA GLN A 93 -8.19 -12.59 5.76
C GLN A 93 -7.85 -11.26 5.08
N LEU A 94 -8.54 -10.16 5.42
CA LEU A 94 -8.16 -8.83 4.91
C LEU A 94 -6.72 -8.49 5.31
N ALA A 95 -6.34 -8.73 6.57
CA ALA A 95 -4.97 -8.49 7.00
C ALA A 95 -3.94 -9.25 6.14
N GLN A 96 -4.25 -10.47 5.70
CA GLN A 96 -3.39 -11.22 4.77
C GLN A 96 -3.35 -10.56 3.38
N SER A 97 -4.51 -10.17 2.84
CA SER A 97 -4.59 -9.44 1.57
C SER A 97 -3.80 -8.14 1.59
N LEU A 98 -3.88 -7.36 2.68
CA LEU A 98 -3.12 -6.11 2.84
C LEU A 98 -1.60 -6.34 2.86
N ARG A 99 -1.12 -7.42 3.51
CA ARG A 99 0.30 -7.79 3.48
C ARG A 99 0.76 -8.16 2.07
N GLU A 100 -0.09 -8.84 1.31
CA GLU A 100 0.19 -9.19 -0.08
C GLU A 100 0.24 -7.94 -0.98
N GLU A 101 -0.67 -6.99 -0.82
CA GLU A 101 -0.62 -5.71 -1.55
C GLU A 101 0.62 -4.88 -1.17
N ALA A 102 1.02 -4.88 0.11
CA ALA A 102 2.28 -4.27 0.53
C ALA A 102 3.49 -4.94 -0.15
N ARG A 103 3.50 -6.27 -0.24
CA ARG A 103 4.55 -7.04 -0.94
C ARG A 103 4.65 -6.66 -2.41
N LYS A 104 3.51 -6.54 -3.12
CA LYS A 104 3.48 -6.10 -4.52
C LYS A 104 4.01 -4.68 -4.70
N MET A 105 3.70 -3.76 -3.77
CA MET A 105 4.24 -2.40 -3.78
C MET A 105 5.76 -2.38 -3.59
N GLU A 106 6.29 -3.23 -2.71
CA GLU A 106 7.73 -3.42 -2.51
C GLU A 106 8.43 -3.95 -3.78
N GLU A 107 7.89 -4.99 -4.40
CA GLU A 107 8.42 -5.56 -5.65
C GLU A 107 8.43 -4.53 -6.78
N PHE A 108 7.32 -3.80 -6.96
CA PHE A 108 7.21 -2.73 -7.93
C PHE A 108 8.29 -1.66 -7.70
N ARG A 109 8.45 -1.20 -6.45
CA ARG A 109 9.45 -0.20 -6.07
C ARG A 109 10.88 -0.64 -6.39
N GLU A 110 11.25 -1.88 -6.05
CA GLU A 110 12.62 -2.37 -6.30
C GLU A 110 12.88 -2.63 -7.79
N LYS A 111 11.87 -3.11 -8.54
CA LYS A 111 11.95 -3.21 -10.01
C LYS A 111 12.19 -1.85 -10.65
N GLN A 112 11.43 -0.83 -10.26
CA GLN A 112 11.56 0.52 -10.81
C GLN A 112 12.94 1.13 -10.49
N LYS A 113 13.44 0.94 -9.26
CA LYS A 113 14.79 1.34 -8.87
C LYS A 113 15.87 0.72 -9.76
N LEU A 114 15.78 -0.58 -10.03
CA LEU A 114 16.75 -1.27 -10.88
C LEU A 114 16.74 -0.73 -12.32
N GLN A 115 15.55 -0.50 -12.89
CA GLN A 115 15.41 0.06 -14.22
C GLN A 115 15.97 1.49 -14.28
N ARG A 116 15.63 2.35 -13.32
CA ARG A 116 16.15 3.72 -13.25
C ARG A 116 17.67 3.75 -13.17
N LYS A 117 18.28 2.87 -12.36
CA LYS A 117 19.74 2.78 -12.22
C LYS A 117 20.46 2.47 -13.54
N LYS A 118 19.86 1.69 -14.44
CA LYS A 118 20.43 1.44 -15.77
C LYS A 118 20.51 2.73 -16.60
N THR A 119 19.45 3.54 -16.59
CA THR A 119 19.44 4.83 -17.28
C THR A 119 20.41 5.82 -16.62
N GLU A 120 20.48 5.86 -15.28
CA GLU A 120 21.43 6.71 -14.55
C GLU A 120 22.89 6.41 -14.94
N LEU A 121 23.28 5.14 -15.07
CA LEU A 121 24.64 4.76 -15.47
C LEU A 121 25.03 5.30 -16.86
N VAL A 122 24.11 5.26 -17.83
CA VAL A 122 24.34 5.80 -19.17
C VAL A 122 24.51 7.33 -19.10
N MET A 123 23.60 8.01 -18.39
CA MET A 123 23.65 9.46 -18.25
C MET A 123 24.92 9.94 -17.54
N ASP A 124 25.37 9.22 -16.50
CA ASP A 124 26.63 9.53 -15.80
C ASP A 124 27.85 9.45 -16.74
N ALA A 125 27.90 8.45 -17.61
CA ALA A 125 28.99 8.29 -18.58
C ALA A 125 29.00 9.44 -19.59
N VAL A 126 27.83 9.76 -20.16
CA VAL A 126 27.68 10.82 -21.17
C VAL A 126 27.93 12.20 -20.57
N HIS A 127 27.48 12.47 -19.33
CA HIS A 127 27.79 13.71 -18.62
C HIS A 127 29.29 13.89 -18.39
N LYS A 128 30.00 12.83 -17.98
CA LYS A 128 31.46 12.85 -17.80
C LYS A 128 32.18 13.10 -19.13
N GLN A 129 31.78 12.42 -20.20
CA GLN A 129 32.36 12.60 -21.54
C GLN A 129 32.15 14.03 -22.05
N LYS A 130 30.93 14.57 -21.92
CA LYS A 130 30.60 15.96 -22.27
C LYS A 130 31.46 16.96 -21.51
N SER A 131 31.54 16.83 -20.18
CA SER A 131 32.33 17.73 -19.33
C SER A 131 33.83 17.67 -19.66
N LEU A 132 34.38 16.47 -19.86
CA LEU A 132 35.78 16.27 -20.24
C LEU A 132 36.09 16.92 -21.59
N GLN A 133 35.24 16.70 -22.60
CA GLN A 133 35.46 17.25 -23.93
C GLN A 133 35.31 18.77 -23.95
N PHE A 134 34.36 19.32 -23.17
CA PHE A 134 34.22 20.77 -22.99
C PHE A 134 35.50 21.38 -22.42
N LYS A 135 36.06 20.79 -21.35
CA LYS A 135 37.32 21.25 -20.75
C LYS A 135 38.46 21.27 -21.77
N LYS A 136 38.69 20.17 -22.50
CA LYS A 136 39.73 20.10 -23.56
C LYS A 136 39.55 21.19 -24.61
N THR A 137 38.31 21.46 -24.99
CA THR A 137 37.98 22.49 -25.98
C THR A 137 38.27 23.89 -25.47
N MET A 138 37.96 24.18 -24.20
CA MET A 138 38.29 25.47 -23.59
C MET A 138 39.80 25.66 -23.38
N ASP A 139 40.53 24.59 -23.08
CA ASP A 139 41.99 24.64 -22.97
C ASP A 139 42.64 24.88 -24.35
N ALA A 140 42.13 24.23 -25.41
CA ALA A 140 42.55 24.48 -26.79
C ALA A 140 42.27 25.93 -27.23
N LYS A 141 41.09 26.47 -26.88
CA LYS A 141 40.74 27.88 -27.11
C LYS A 141 41.74 28.83 -26.46
N LYS A 142 42.04 28.64 -25.17
CA LYS A 142 43.00 29.47 -24.44
C LYS A 142 44.40 29.41 -25.05
N ASN A 143 44.83 28.22 -25.48
CA ASN A 143 46.12 28.04 -26.15
C ASN A 143 46.16 28.80 -27.48
N TYR A 144 45.13 28.66 -28.32
CA TYR A 144 45.00 29.42 -29.57
C TYR A 144 45.04 30.93 -29.33
N GLU A 145 44.24 31.44 -28.39
CA GLU A 145 44.23 32.85 -28.03
C GLU A 145 45.61 33.35 -27.55
N GLN A 146 46.36 32.51 -26.82
CA GLN A 146 47.71 32.83 -26.41
C GLN A 146 48.66 32.90 -27.61
N LYS A 147 48.58 31.96 -28.56
CA LYS A 147 49.39 31.99 -29.78
C LYS A 147 49.10 33.20 -30.64
N CYS A 148 47.83 33.64 -30.72
CA CYS A 148 47.48 34.89 -31.40
C CYS A 148 48.16 36.10 -30.73
N ARG A 149 48.12 36.20 -29.39
CA ARG A 149 48.84 37.25 -28.65
C ARG A 149 50.36 37.21 -28.88
N ASP A 150 50.96 36.03 -28.83
CA ASP A 150 52.41 35.85 -29.08
C ASP A 150 52.81 36.28 -30.50
N LYS A 151 51.93 36.05 -31.48
CA LYS A 151 52.11 36.49 -32.87
C LYS A 151 52.00 38.01 -32.98
N ASP A 152 50.97 38.62 -32.40
CA ASP A 152 50.79 40.07 -32.42
C ASP A 152 51.97 40.80 -31.75
N GLU A 153 52.50 40.26 -30.65
CA GLU A 153 53.70 40.76 -30.00
C GLU A 153 54.94 40.65 -30.91
N ALA A 154 55.12 39.52 -31.60
CA ALA A 154 56.21 39.34 -32.56
C ALA A 154 56.09 40.31 -33.76
N GLU A 155 54.88 40.57 -34.27
CA GLU A 155 54.63 41.56 -35.32
C GLU A 155 55.00 42.97 -34.86
N GLN A 156 54.60 43.36 -33.65
CA GLN A 156 54.96 44.65 -33.06
C GLN A 156 56.47 44.77 -32.79
N ALA A 157 57.13 43.68 -32.40
CA ALA A 157 58.58 43.67 -32.18
C ALA A 157 59.33 43.91 -33.50
N VAL A 158 58.93 43.21 -34.58
CA VAL A 158 59.47 43.44 -35.94
C VAL A 158 59.24 44.88 -36.38
N SER A 159 58.01 45.41 -36.24
CA SER A 159 57.67 46.79 -36.64
C SER A 159 58.51 47.85 -35.90
N ARG A 160 58.70 47.70 -34.58
CA ARG A 160 59.52 48.63 -33.77
C ARG A 160 61.02 48.54 -34.08
N SER A 161 61.49 47.38 -34.52
CA SER A 161 62.90 47.13 -34.86
C SER A 161 63.30 47.53 -36.28
N ALA A 162 62.37 48.02 -37.11
CA ALA A 162 62.61 48.29 -38.53
C ALA A 162 63.75 49.28 -38.82
N ASN A 163 64.12 50.15 -37.87
CA ASN A 163 65.09 51.24 -38.07
C ASN A 163 66.29 51.25 -37.08
N LEU A 164 66.46 50.24 -36.20
CA LEU A 164 67.33 50.38 -35.00
C LEU A 164 68.26 49.19 -34.68
N VAL A 165 68.32 48.15 -35.52
CA VAL A 165 68.87 46.85 -35.08
C VAL A 165 69.81 46.20 -36.12
N ASN A 166 70.86 45.51 -35.66
CA ASN A 166 71.84 44.81 -36.51
C ASN A 166 71.15 43.70 -37.36
N PRO A 167 71.54 43.50 -38.64
CA PRO A 167 71.01 42.45 -39.52
C PRO A 167 70.78 41.06 -38.87
N LYS A 168 71.71 40.59 -38.03
CA LYS A 168 71.56 39.28 -37.33
C LYS A 168 70.42 39.24 -36.31
N GLN A 169 70.12 40.38 -35.67
CA GLN A 169 69.02 40.49 -34.72
C GLN A 169 67.68 40.64 -35.44
N GLN A 170 67.68 41.34 -36.59
CA GLN A 170 66.52 41.46 -37.46
C GLN A 170 66.09 40.09 -38.02
N GLU A 171 67.04 39.27 -38.47
CA GLU A 171 66.79 37.89 -38.91
C GLU A 171 66.12 37.04 -37.81
N LYS A 172 66.60 37.12 -36.56
CA LYS A 172 66.00 36.41 -35.42
C LYS A 172 64.55 36.83 -35.17
N LEU A 173 64.21 38.10 -35.32
CA LEU A 173 62.85 38.60 -35.16
C LEU A 173 61.92 38.08 -36.28
N PHE A 174 62.41 38.03 -37.52
CA PHE A 174 61.66 37.44 -38.64
C PHE A 174 61.44 35.93 -38.45
N VAL A 175 62.45 35.19 -37.97
CA VAL A 175 62.29 33.76 -37.64
C VAL A 175 61.27 33.57 -36.52
N LYS A 176 61.34 34.37 -35.43
CA LYS A 176 60.36 34.32 -34.34
C LYS A 176 58.94 34.60 -34.84
N LEU A 177 58.78 35.60 -35.71
CA LEU A 177 57.49 35.93 -36.32
C LEU A 177 56.97 34.78 -37.20
N ALA A 178 57.82 34.19 -38.04
CA ALA A 178 57.44 33.05 -38.88
C ALA A 178 56.99 31.85 -38.02
N THR A 179 57.75 31.52 -36.96
CA THR A 179 57.39 30.45 -36.02
C THR A 179 56.08 30.74 -35.30
N SER A 180 55.84 31.98 -34.84
CA SER A 180 54.57 32.35 -34.19
C SER A 180 53.40 32.26 -35.16
N LYS A 181 53.57 32.58 -36.45
CA LYS A 181 52.52 32.42 -37.47
C LYS A 181 52.14 30.95 -37.65
N THR A 182 53.13 30.05 -37.81
CA THR A 182 52.87 28.60 -37.87
C THR A 182 52.22 28.08 -36.60
N ALA A 183 52.68 28.52 -35.42
CA ALA A 183 52.09 28.10 -34.14
C ALA A 183 50.61 28.53 -34.00
N VAL A 184 50.24 29.71 -34.51
CA VAL A 184 48.83 30.13 -34.60
C VAL A 184 48.05 29.18 -35.49
N GLU A 185 48.51 28.92 -36.72
CA GLU A 185 47.83 28.02 -37.67
C GLU A 185 47.61 26.61 -37.10
N ASP A 186 48.61 26.04 -36.42
CA ASP A 186 48.51 24.71 -35.81
C ASP A 186 47.54 24.70 -34.61
N SER A 187 47.62 25.73 -33.76
CA SER A 187 46.69 25.85 -32.62
C SER A 187 45.25 26.13 -33.04
N ASP A 188 45.04 26.85 -34.16
CA ASP A 188 43.73 27.11 -34.75
C ASP A 188 43.10 25.82 -35.28
N LYS A 189 43.86 25.04 -36.06
CA LYS A 189 43.44 23.70 -36.53
C LYS A 189 43.07 22.78 -35.37
N ALA A 190 43.89 22.77 -34.31
CA ALA A 190 43.61 21.98 -33.11
C ALA A 190 42.33 22.46 -32.40
N TYR A 191 42.13 23.77 -32.26
CA TYR A 191 40.93 24.33 -31.65
C TYR A 191 39.67 24.00 -32.47
N MET A 192 39.70 24.17 -33.80
CA MET A 192 38.61 23.79 -34.71
C MET A 192 38.26 22.31 -34.60
N LEU A 193 39.26 21.42 -34.52
CA LEU A 193 39.06 19.98 -34.32
C LEU A 193 38.37 19.69 -32.97
N HIS A 194 38.79 20.35 -31.89
CA HIS A 194 38.16 20.19 -30.58
C HIS A 194 36.71 20.69 -30.56
N ILE A 195 36.41 21.81 -31.24
CA ILE A 195 35.04 22.32 -31.41
C ILE A 195 34.17 21.31 -32.17
N SER A 196 34.64 20.78 -33.30
CA SER A 196 33.91 19.75 -34.06
C SER A 196 33.66 18.49 -33.24
N THR A 197 34.62 18.08 -32.41
CA THR A 197 34.48 16.92 -31.53
C THR A 197 33.49 17.19 -30.38
N LEU A 198 33.53 18.39 -29.80
CA LEU A 198 32.57 18.80 -28.78
C LEU A 198 31.13 18.83 -29.32
N ASP A 199 30.96 19.28 -30.56
CA ASP A 199 29.66 19.32 -31.24
C ASP A 199 29.03 17.92 -31.33
N LYS A 200 29.82 16.93 -31.76
CA LYS A 200 29.41 15.52 -31.81
C LYS A 200 29.04 14.96 -30.43
N VAL A 201 29.85 15.24 -29.41
CA VAL A 201 29.58 14.81 -28.02
C VAL A 201 28.31 15.49 -27.48
N ARG A 202 28.05 16.75 -27.85
CA ARG A 202 26.82 17.46 -27.48
C ARG A 202 25.60 16.79 -28.12
N GLU A 203 25.66 16.45 -29.41
CA GLU A 203 24.56 15.76 -30.10
C GLU A 203 24.27 14.38 -29.49
N GLU A 204 25.32 13.61 -29.19
CA GLU A 204 25.20 12.33 -28.48
C GLU A 204 24.52 12.52 -27.11
N TRP A 205 24.96 13.52 -26.34
CA TRP A 205 24.32 13.86 -25.07
C TRP A 205 22.87 14.28 -25.20
N GLN A 206 22.51 15.11 -26.18
CA GLN A 206 21.12 15.51 -26.40
C GLN A 206 20.24 14.30 -26.74
N SER A 207 20.74 13.39 -27.59
CA SER A 207 20.06 12.15 -27.93
C SER A 207 19.81 11.28 -26.69
N GLU A 208 20.84 11.02 -25.88
CA GLU A 208 20.69 10.21 -24.67
C GLU A 208 19.83 10.88 -23.59
N HIS A 209 19.91 12.21 -23.45
CA HIS A 209 19.04 12.97 -22.53
C HIS A 209 17.57 12.87 -22.91
N ILE A 210 17.25 12.92 -24.21
CA ILE A 210 15.88 12.73 -24.71
C ILE A 210 15.38 11.32 -24.36
N LYS A 211 16.18 10.28 -24.65
CA LYS A 211 15.83 8.89 -24.32
C LYS A 211 15.64 8.69 -22.81
N ALA A 212 16.51 9.29 -22.00
CA ALA A 212 16.40 9.23 -20.55
C ALA A 212 15.12 9.92 -20.05
N CYS A 213 14.80 11.10 -20.56
CA CYS A 213 13.56 11.81 -20.25
C CYS A 213 12.31 10.96 -20.56
N GLU A 214 12.27 10.33 -21.72
CA GLU A 214 11.16 9.46 -22.12
C GLU A 214 11.04 8.23 -21.19
N ALA A 215 12.17 7.59 -20.86
CA ALA A 215 12.20 6.47 -19.96
C ALA A 215 11.74 6.84 -18.53
N PHE A 216 12.19 7.99 -18.02
CA PHE A 216 11.82 8.49 -16.70
C PHE A 216 10.35 8.91 -16.62
N GLU A 217 9.83 9.57 -17.65
CA GLU A 217 8.42 9.94 -17.71
C GLU A 217 7.52 8.69 -17.79
N ALA A 218 7.92 7.68 -18.57
CA ALA A 218 7.22 6.40 -18.61
C ALA A 218 7.21 5.71 -17.24
N GLN A 219 8.33 5.71 -16.52
CA GLN A 219 8.41 5.19 -15.16
C GLN A 219 7.49 5.94 -14.20
N GLU A 220 7.40 7.27 -14.30
CA GLU A 220 6.52 8.07 -13.45
C GLU A 220 5.05 7.83 -13.77
N CYS A 221 4.70 7.69 -15.04
CA CYS A 221 3.34 7.32 -15.46
C CYS A 221 2.94 5.95 -14.90
N GLU A 222 3.83 4.96 -15.01
CA GLU A 222 3.63 3.62 -14.44
C GLU A 222 3.44 3.70 -12.92
N ARG A 223 4.28 4.49 -12.21
CA ARG A 223 4.18 4.71 -10.76
C ARG A 223 2.84 5.28 -10.35
N ILE A 224 2.42 6.37 -10.99
CA ILE A 224 1.15 7.04 -10.69
C ILE A 224 -0.01 6.06 -10.90
N ASN A 225 -0.02 5.34 -12.02
CA ASN A 225 -1.07 4.38 -12.32
C ASN A 225 -1.08 3.21 -11.32
N PHE A 226 0.08 2.63 -11.01
CA PHE A 226 0.20 1.54 -10.05
C PHE A 226 -0.29 1.97 -8.66
N PHE A 227 0.16 3.12 -8.18
CA PHE A 227 -0.22 3.65 -6.88
C PHE A 227 -1.72 3.94 -6.79
N ARG A 228 -2.29 4.59 -7.81
CA ARG A 228 -3.73 4.85 -7.90
C ARG A 228 -4.53 3.55 -7.84
N ASN A 229 -4.14 2.54 -8.60
CA ASN A 229 -4.86 1.27 -8.67
C ASN A 229 -4.72 0.46 -7.37
N ALA A 230 -3.56 0.51 -6.71
CA ALA A 230 -3.38 -0.10 -5.39
C ALA A 230 -4.28 0.54 -4.33
N LEU A 231 -4.38 1.88 -4.31
CA LEU A 231 -5.28 2.58 -3.41
C LEU A 231 -6.75 2.24 -3.70
N TRP A 232 -7.15 2.24 -4.98
CA TRP A 232 -8.49 1.86 -5.41
C TRP A 232 -8.86 0.44 -4.98
N LEU A 233 -7.96 -0.52 -5.18
CA LEU A 233 -8.16 -1.90 -4.74
C LEU A 233 -8.34 -1.97 -3.22
N HIS A 234 -7.53 -1.24 -2.45
CA HIS A 234 -7.62 -1.21 -1.00
C HIS A 234 -9.00 -0.72 -0.52
N VAL A 235 -9.51 0.39 -1.04
CA VAL A 235 -10.84 0.90 -0.63
C VAL A 235 -11.98 -0.02 -1.08
N ASN A 236 -11.84 -0.73 -2.20
CA ASN A 236 -12.83 -1.72 -2.61
C ASN A 236 -12.86 -2.92 -1.68
N GLN A 237 -11.70 -3.39 -1.21
CA GLN A 237 -11.62 -4.47 -0.23
C GLN A 237 -12.32 -4.08 1.08
N LEU A 238 -12.13 -2.85 1.55
CA LEU A 238 -12.82 -2.33 2.74
C LEU A 238 -14.34 -2.27 2.52
N SER A 239 -14.78 -1.77 1.37
CA SER A 239 -16.20 -1.69 1.02
C SER A 239 -16.86 -3.07 0.96
N GLN A 240 -16.17 -4.05 0.34
CA GLN A 240 -16.64 -5.43 0.26
C GLN A 240 -16.78 -6.05 1.66
N GLN A 241 -15.85 -5.78 2.57
CA GLN A 241 -15.98 -6.26 3.95
C GLN A 241 -17.21 -5.71 4.65
N CYS A 242 -17.54 -4.42 4.49
CA CYS A 242 -18.74 -3.85 5.10
C CYS A 242 -20.00 -4.58 4.64
N VAL A 243 -20.12 -4.86 3.34
CA VAL A 243 -21.27 -5.60 2.79
C VAL A 243 -21.31 -7.02 3.34
N THR A 244 -20.19 -7.73 3.34
CA THR A 244 -20.11 -9.09 3.87
C THR A 244 -20.45 -9.15 5.36
N SER A 245 -20.02 -8.18 6.16
CA SER A 245 -20.40 -8.10 7.57
C SER A 245 -21.89 -7.83 7.77
N ASP A 246 -22.50 -6.95 6.96
CA ASP A 246 -23.94 -6.69 7.01
C ASP A 246 -24.76 -7.95 6.72
N GLU A 247 -24.38 -8.71 5.69
CA GLU A 247 -25.01 -10.01 5.37
C GLU A 247 -24.92 -11.00 6.54
N MET A 248 -23.80 -11.04 7.26
CA MET A 248 -23.63 -11.89 8.44
C MET A 248 -24.53 -11.45 9.60
N TYR A 249 -24.67 -10.14 9.84
CA TYR A 249 -25.57 -9.62 10.87
C TYR A 249 -27.04 -9.86 10.52
N GLU A 250 -27.38 -9.86 9.24
CA GLU A 250 -28.71 -10.23 8.77
C GLU A 250 -29.07 -11.69 9.11
N GLN A 251 -28.11 -12.62 9.05
CA GLN A 251 -28.34 -14.00 9.50
C GLN A 251 -28.65 -14.09 11.00
N VAL A 252 -28.06 -13.20 11.81
CA VAL A 252 -28.38 -13.13 13.24
C VAL A 252 -29.82 -12.63 13.44
N ARG A 253 -30.22 -11.56 12.74
CA ARG A 253 -31.59 -11.01 12.82
C ARG A 253 -32.63 -12.06 12.45
N LYS A 254 -32.44 -12.76 11.33
CA LYS A 254 -33.31 -13.88 10.93
C LYS A 254 -33.38 -14.98 11.97
N SER A 255 -32.28 -15.31 12.63
CA SER A 255 -32.31 -16.31 13.70
C SER A 255 -33.05 -15.84 14.95
N LEU A 256 -33.05 -14.53 15.23
CA LEU A 256 -33.81 -13.95 16.35
C LEU A 256 -35.31 -13.91 16.06
N GLU A 257 -35.71 -13.67 14.81
CA GLU A 257 -37.12 -13.76 14.38
C GLU A 257 -37.71 -15.16 14.61
N MET A 258 -36.87 -16.20 14.63
CA MET A 258 -37.26 -17.59 14.92
C MET A 258 -37.33 -17.91 16.42
N CYS A 259 -37.01 -16.96 17.31
CA CYS A 259 -37.17 -17.15 18.76
C CYS A 259 -38.65 -17.17 19.14
N SER A 260 -39.03 -18.13 19.99
CA SER A 260 -40.40 -18.25 20.51
C SER A 260 -40.36 -18.37 22.02
N ILE A 261 -40.82 -17.31 22.69
CA ILE A 261 -40.91 -17.24 24.15
C ILE A 261 -41.76 -18.40 24.68
N GLN A 262 -42.90 -18.66 24.03
CA GLN A 262 -43.81 -19.74 24.43
C GLN A 262 -43.11 -21.11 24.37
N LYS A 263 -42.45 -21.42 23.25
CA LYS A 263 -41.71 -22.70 23.08
C LYS A 263 -40.56 -22.81 24.09
N ASP A 264 -39.93 -21.72 24.49
CA ASP A 264 -38.85 -21.74 25.48
C ASP A 264 -39.37 -21.97 26.90
N ILE A 265 -40.49 -21.33 27.28
CA ILE A 265 -41.16 -21.56 28.58
C ILE A 265 -41.69 -22.98 28.67
N GLU A 266 -42.37 -23.47 27.62
CA GLU A 266 -42.85 -24.85 27.56
C GLU A 266 -41.69 -25.85 27.66
N TYR A 267 -40.60 -25.60 26.94
CA TYR A 267 -39.40 -26.42 27.03
C TYR A 267 -38.87 -26.46 28.47
N PHE A 268 -38.76 -25.30 29.15
CA PHE A 268 -38.31 -25.24 30.53
C PHE A 268 -39.23 -26.01 31.49
N VAL A 269 -40.55 -25.76 31.44
CA VAL A 269 -41.54 -26.43 32.30
C VAL A 269 -41.49 -27.94 32.08
N ASN A 270 -41.44 -28.40 30.82
CA ASN A 270 -41.38 -29.83 30.52
C ASN A 270 -40.10 -30.49 31.07
N GLN A 271 -38.99 -29.75 31.14
CA GLN A 271 -37.72 -30.25 31.66
C GLN A 271 -37.59 -30.16 33.18
N ARG A 272 -38.31 -29.24 33.85
CA ARG A 272 -38.09 -28.90 35.27
C ARG A 272 -39.32 -28.98 36.16
N LYS A 273 -40.50 -29.34 35.64
CA LYS A 273 -41.72 -29.50 36.45
C LYS A 273 -41.52 -30.50 37.59
N THR A 274 -41.99 -30.15 38.78
CA THR A 274 -41.81 -30.93 40.03
C THR A 274 -43.10 -31.59 40.52
N GLY A 275 -44.24 -31.28 39.89
CA GLY A 275 -45.56 -31.79 40.25
C GLY A 275 -46.63 -30.81 39.77
N GLN A 276 -47.87 -31.30 39.67
CA GLN A 276 -49.03 -30.47 39.28
C GLN A 276 -50.01 -30.27 40.44
N ILE A 277 -49.86 -31.05 41.51
CA ILE A 277 -50.77 -31.06 42.64
C ILE A 277 -50.10 -30.25 43.77
N PRO A 278 -50.68 -29.12 44.21
CA PRO A 278 -50.16 -28.39 45.37
C PRO A 278 -50.30 -29.23 46.65
N PRO A 279 -49.49 -28.96 47.69
CA PRO A 279 -49.63 -29.65 48.98
C PRO A 279 -51.06 -29.55 49.53
N ALA A 280 -51.61 -30.66 49.99
CA ALA A 280 -52.93 -30.68 50.62
C ALA A 280 -52.91 -29.89 51.94
N PRO A 281 -54.02 -29.22 52.33
CA PRO A 281 -54.09 -28.55 53.61
C PRO A 281 -53.87 -29.54 54.76
N ILE A 282 -53.07 -29.14 55.75
CA ILE A 282 -52.79 -29.98 56.93
C ILE A 282 -54.03 -29.99 57.81
N MET A 283 -54.65 -31.16 57.98
CA MET A 283 -55.82 -31.33 58.84
C MET A 283 -55.40 -31.54 60.29
N TYR A 284 -56.19 -31.03 61.23
CA TYR A 284 -56.00 -31.29 62.66
C TYR A 284 -56.24 -32.78 62.97
N GLU A 285 -55.23 -33.43 63.52
CA GLU A 285 -55.33 -34.82 63.99
C GLU A 285 -55.51 -34.82 65.51
N ASN A 286 -56.70 -35.21 65.97
CA ASN A 286 -56.96 -35.34 67.39
C ASN A 286 -56.32 -36.62 67.94
N PHE A 287 -55.37 -36.48 68.86
CA PHE A 287 -54.66 -37.60 69.48
C PHE A 287 -55.56 -38.64 70.17
N TYR A 288 -56.73 -38.22 70.68
CA TYR A 288 -57.66 -39.07 71.43
C TYR A 288 -58.84 -39.59 70.61
N SER A 289 -58.99 -39.18 69.34
CA SER A 289 -60.10 -39.61 68.48
C SER A 289 -59.63 -39.75 67.03
N PRO A 290 -59.00 -40.87 66.66
CA PRO A 290 -58.51 -41.08 65.30
C PRO A 290 -59.71 -41.25 64.34
N GLN A 291 -60.10 -40.17 63.68
CA GLN A 291 -61.09 -40.25 62.59
C GLN A 291 -60.46 -40.97 61.40
N LYS A 292 -60.99 -42.15 61.05
CA LYS A 292 -60.72 -42.83 59.78
C LYS A 292 -61.46 -42.11 58.65
N ASN A 293 -60.99 -40.95 58.23
CA ASN A 293 -61.49 -40.32 57.01
C ASN A 293 -60.59 -40.71 55.83
N ALA A 294 -61.24 -41.32 54.83
CA ALA A 294 -60.87 -41.54 53.43
C ALA A 294 -59.38 -41.71 53.08
N VAL A 295 -59.06 -42.90 52.57
CA VAL A 295 -57.85 -43.27 51.83
C VAL A 295 -57.37 -42.12 50.91
N PRO A 296 -56.12 -41.64 51.01
CA PRO A 296 -55.55 -40.74 50.01
C PRO A 296 -55.47 -41.48 48.67
N PRO A 297 -55.75 -40.85 47.52
CA PRO A 297 -55.50 -41.49 46.24
C PRO A 297 -54.00 -41.81 46.17
N GLY A 298 -53.72 -43.11 46.12
CA GLY A 298 -52.45 -43.75 45.73
C GLY A 298 -51.16 -42.98 45.97
N LYS A 299 -50.30 -43.54 46.84
CA LYS A 299 -48.87 -43.55 46.54
C LYS A 299 -48.70 -44.19 45.16
N ALA A 300 -48.65 -43.38 44.11
CA ALA A 300 -48.07 -43.80 42.85
C ALA A 300 -46.60 -44.14 43.17
N THR A 301 -46.28 -45.41 43.01
CA THR A 301 -44.92 -45.93 42.90
C THR A 301 -44.06 -44.95 42.12
N GLY A 302 -42.92 -44.54 42.71
CA GLY A 302 -42.01 -43.59 42.08
C GLY A 302 -41.68 -44.00 40.64
N PRO A 303 -41.53 -43.05 39.70
CA PRO A 303 -41.03 -43.41 38.39
C PRO A 303 -39.60 -43.88 38.59
N ASN A 304 -39.34 -45.11 38.14
CA ASN A 304 -38.01 -45.54 37.71
C ASN A 304 -37.27 -44.36 37.09
N LEU A 305 -36.03 -44.12 37.53
CA LEU A 305 -35.08 -43.29 36.80
C LEU A 305 -35.06 -43.78 35.35
N ALA A 306 -35.75 -43.06 34.47
CA ALA A 306 -35.73 -43.35 33.05
C ALA A 306 -34.28 -43.19 32.59
N ARG A 307 -33.65 -44.31 32.25
CA ARG A 307 -32.36 -44.37 31.58
C ARG A 307 -32.44 -43.41 30.38
N ARG A 308 -31.56 -42.40 30.34
CA ARG A 308 -31.46 -41.41 29.25
C ARG A 308 -31.62 -42.10 27.89
N GLY A 309 -32.71 -41.79 27.18
CA GLY A 309 -32.78 -41.98 25.73
C GLY A 309 -32.02 -40.86 25.02
N PRO A 310 -31.61 -41.06 23.75
CA PRO A 310 -30.99 -40.00 22.95
C PRO A 310 -31.97 -38.83 22.77
N LEU A 311 -31.41 -37.62 22.68
CA LEU A 311 -32.18 -36.39 22.42
C LEU A 311 -32.93 -36.51 21.08
N PRO A 312 -34.20 -36.07 21.01
CA PRO A 312 -34.88 -35.90 19.73
C PRO A 312 -34.20 -34.77 18.94
N ILE A 313 -33.89 -35.04 17.68
CA ILE A 313 -33.49 -34.01 16.70
C ILE A 313 -34.77 -33.33 16.22
N PRO A 314 -34.95 -32.01 16.40
CA PRO A 314 -36.14 -31.32 15.91
C PRO A 314 -36.23 -31.40 14.38
N LYS A 315 -37.41 -31.77 13.86
CA LYS A 315 -37.70 -31.73 12.43
C LYS A 315 -37.89 -30.28 11.98
N THR A 316 -37.20 -29.89 10.92
CA THR A 316 -37.43 -28.64 10.19
C THR A 316 -38.67 -28.79 9.31
N SER A 317 -39.81 -28.23 9.71
CA SER A 317 -40.92 -27.93 8.79
C SER A 317 -41.02 -26.41 8.60
N PRO A 318 -41.16 -25.89 7.37
CA PRO A 318 -41.18 -24.45 7.10
C PRO A 318 -42.44 -23.69 7.58
N ASP A 319 -43.50 -24.37 8.00
CA ASP A 319 -44.83 -23.75 8.18
C ASP A 319 -45.45 -24.01 9.58
N ASP A 320 -44.92 -23.38 10.63
CA ASP A 320 -45.54 -23.39 11.97
C ASP A 320 -45.78 -21.93 12.44
N PRO A 321 -47.04 -21.44 12.53
CA PRO A 321 -47.38 -20.01 12.53
C PRO A 321 -47.52 -19.38 13.92
N ASP A 322 -46.73 -19.80 14.91
CA ASP A 322 -46.71 -19.15 16.24
C ASP A 322 -45.49 -18.22 16.37
N TYR A 323 -45.66 -17.00 15.84
CA TYR A 323 -44.72 -15.89 15.99
C TYR A 323 -45.06 -15.05 17.22
N SER A 324 -44.06 -14.70 18.03
CA SER A 324 -44.16 -13.57 18.96
C SER A 324 -43.97 -12.27 18.17
N LEU A 325 -45.01 -11.45 18.06
CA LEU A 325 -44.89 -10.10 17.52
C LEU A 325 -44.13 -9.21 18.52
N VAL A 326 -43.11 -8.54 18.00
CA VAL A 326 -42.21 -7.62 18.69
C VAL A 326 -42.91 -6.26 18.79
N ASP A 327 -43.93 -6.12 19.64
CA ASP A 327 -44.67 -4.85 19.75
C ASP A 327 -44.05 -3.82 20.70
N ASP A 328 -42.93 -4.12 21.40
CA ASP A 328 -42.33 -3.19 22.37
C ASP A 328 -40.79 -3.06 22.25
N TYR A 329 -40.27 -2.79 21.04
CA TYR A 329 -38.90 -2.25 20.90
C TYR A 329 -38.91 -0.90 20.18
N SER A 330 -38.78 0.17 20.97
CA SER A 330 -38.44 1.50 20.45
C SER A 330 -37.00 1.45 19.94
N LEU A 331 -36.84 1.43 18.61
CA LEU A 331 -35.55 1.58 17.96
C LEU A 331 -35.00 2.97 18.28
N LEU A 332 -33.80 3.01 18.85
CA LEU A 332 -33.02 4.22 19.06
C LEU A 332 -32.70 4.89 17.72
N TYR A 333 -33.54 5.84 17.33
CA TYR A 333 -33.17 7.01 16.54
C TYR A 333 -33.72 8.24 17.26
N GLN A 334 -32.85 8.91 18.01
CA GLN A 334 -32.93 10.34 18.28
C GLN A 334 -31.56 10.95 18.01
#